data_AF-A0A944NF07-F1
#
_entry.id   AF-A0A944NF07-F1
#
_cell.length_a   1.000
_cell.length_b   1.000
_cell.length_c   1.000
_cell.angle_alpha   90.00
_cell.angle_beta   90.00
_cell.angle_gamma   90.00
#
_symmetry.space_group_name_H-M   'P 1'
#
loop_
_entity.id
_entity.type
_entity.pdbx_description
1 polymer ?
#
loop_
_entity_poly.entity_id
_entity_poly.type
_entity_poly.pdbx_seq_one_letter_code
_entity_poly.pdbx_strand_id
1 'polypeptide(L)'
;MTKLSNWITEKSTGRLTLIALFIFIIFIATTLPTQSEKMEVYSSEVGSVDLSLWYTSDEVYEMAEAYGEEGRQAYIQAWLTFDVIWPIIYMVFLSISISYLFKKIFDKKKQSPPFKFSPVTQFDF
;
A
#
# COMPACT_ATOMS: atom_id res chain seq x y z
N MET A 1 5.50 -18.84 12.82
CA MET A 1 5.33 -17.67 11.92
C MET A 1 6.18 -17.71 10.64
N THR A 2 7.17 -18.60 10.50
CA THR A 2 8.02 -18.69 9.30
C THR A 2 7.34 -19.28 8.05
N LYS A 3 6.31 -20.13 8.23
CA LYS A 3 5.61 -20.78 7.12
C LYS A 3 4.92 -19.81 6.15
N LEU A 4 4.28 -18.76 6.68
CA LEU A 4 3.56 -17.78 5.85
C LEU A 4 4.55 -16.92 5.04
N SER A 5 5.63 -16.46 5.67
CA SER A 5 6.68 -15.68 5.00
C SER A 5 7.37 -16.48 3.88
N ASN A 6 7.71 -17.75 4.15
CA ASN A 6 8.31 -18.61 3.13
C ASN A 6 7.35 -18.84 1.95
N TRP A 7 6.07 -19.08 2.23
CA TRP A 7 5.04 -19.28 1.20
C TRP A 7 4.86 -18.03 0.31
N ILE A 8 4.80 -16.83 0.90
CA ILE A 8 4.72 -15.58 0.15
C ILE A 8 5.97 -15.40 -0.71
N THR A 9 7.16 -15.69 -0.18
CA THR A 9 8.44 -15.55 -0.89
C THR A 9 8.57 -16.54 -2.06
N GLU A 10 8.05 -17.76 -1.91
CA GLU A 10 8.04 -18.77 -2.98
C GLU A 10 7.11 -18.39 -4.13
N LYS A 11 5.92 -17.85 -3.82
CA LYS A 11 4.91 -17.47 -4.82
C LYS A 11 5.19 -16.10 -5.47
N SER A 12 5.96 -15.22 -4.81
CA SER A 12 6.30 -13.88 -5.32
C SER A 12 7.30 -13.95 -6.48
N THR A 13 6.76 -14.18 -7.68
CA THR A 13 7.51 -14.11 -8.94
C THR A 13 7.47 -12.69 -9.52
N GLY A 14 8.41 -12.36 -10.42
CA GLY A 14 8.43 -11.05 -11.08
C GLY A 14 7.14 -10.75 -11.85
N ARG A 15 6.52 -11.77 -12.45
CA ARG A 15 5.21 -11.64 -13.13
C ARG A 15 4.08 -11.31 -12.15
N LEU A 16 4.05 -11.98 -11.00
CA LEU A 16 3.04 -11.70 -9.96
C LEU A 16 3.21 -10.30 -9.37
N THR A 17 4.46 -9.86 -9.20
CA THR A 17 4.76 -8.49 -8.75
C THR A 17 4.28 -7.44 -9.75
N LEU A 18 4.46 -7.69 -11.06
CA LEU A 18 3.94 -6.81 -12.12
C LEU A 18 2.41 -6.79 -12.15
N ILE A 19 1.76 -7.94 -11.97
CA ILE A 19 0.29 -8.00 -11.89
C ILE A 19 -0.21 -7.22 -10.67
N ALA A 20 0.42 -7.41 -9.50
CA ALA A 20 0.06 -6.68 -8.29
C ALA A 20 0.27 -5.17 -8.45
N LEU A 21 1.37 -4.75 -9.09
CA LEU A 21 1.64 -3.36 -9.42
C LEU A 21 0.58 -2.80 -10.38
N PHE A 22 0.20 -3.56 -11.40
CA PHE A 22 -0.80 -3.13 -12.37
C PHE A 22 -2.18 -2.96 -11.73
N ILE A 23 -2.60 -3.92 -10.89
CA ILE A 23 -3.84 -3.83 -10.10
C ILE A 23 -3.79 -2.59 -9.19
N PHE A 24 -2.65 -2.35 -8.53
CA PHE A 24 -2.48 -1.19 -7.67
C PHE A 24 -2.59 0.13 -8.44
N ILE A 25 -1.99 0.22 -9.62
CA ILE A 25 -2.09 1.40 -10.49
C ILE A 25 -3.53 1.62 -10.96
N ILE A 26 -4.22 0.57 -11.42
CA ILE A 26 -5.63 0.67 -11.82
C ILE A 26 -6.46 1.15 -10.64
N PHE A 27 -6.27 0.56 -9.46
CA PHE A 27 -7.01 0.94 -8.28
C PHE A 27 -6.78 2.42 -7.95
N ILE A 28 -5.55 2.90 -7.92
CA ILE A 28 -5.25 4.33 -7.71
C ILE A 28 -5.95 5.20 -8.76
N ALA A 29 -5.83 4.83 -10.03
CA ALA A 29 -6.36 5.60 -11.15
C ALA A 29 -7.90 5.67 -11.14
N THR A 30 -8.58 4.64 -10.65
CA THR A 30 -10.04 4.64 -10.54
C THR A 30 -10.54 5.24 -9.24
N THR A 31 -9.86 4.96 -8.14
CA THR A 31 -10.37 5.28 -6.81
C THR A 31 -10.05 6.72 -6.41
N LEU A 32 -8.87 7.27 -6.75
CA LEU A 32 -8.56 8.66 -6.41
C LEU A 32 -9.53 9.68 -7.03
N PRO A 33 -9.88 9.60 -8.34
CA PRO A 33 -10.83 10.55 -8.93
C PRO A 33 -12.21 10.47 -8.30
N THR A 34 -12.71 9.25 -8.05
CA THR A 34 -14.01 9.05 -7.40
C THR A 34 -14.01 9.58 -5.96
N GLN A 35 -12.90 9.48 -5.24
CA GLN A 35 -12.78 10.07 -3.91
C GLN A 35 -12.71 11.60 -3.97
N SER A 36 -11.96 12.19 -4.92
CA SER A 36 -11.89 13.64 -5.05
C SER A 36 -13.24 14.27 -5.43
N GLU A 37 -13.98 13.64 -6.33
CA GLU A 37 -15.34 14.12 -6.70
C GLU A 37 -16.29 14.04 -5.51
N LYS A 38 -16.27 12.94 -4.76
CA LYS A 38 -17.12 12.79 -3.58
C LYS A 38 -16.73 13.77 -2.47
N MET A 39 -15.43 13.97 -2.25
CA MET A 39 -14.93 14.97 -1.30
C MET A 39 -15.43 16.36 -1.67
N GLU A 40 -15.48 16.75 -2.94
CA GLU A 40 -16.01 18.07 -3.33
C GLU A 40 -17.49 18.25 -2.94
N VAL A 41 -18.29 17.17 -2.94
CA VAL A 41 -19.71 17.19 -2.59
C VAL A 41 -19.95 17.40 -1.08
N TYR A 42 -19.11 16.85 -0.20
CA TYR A 42 -19.30 16.98 1.26
C TYR A 42 -18.25 17.86 1.98
N SER A 43 -17.07 18.09 1.41
CA SER A 43 -15.94 18.73 2.11
C SER A 43 -15.64 20.16 1.65
N SER A 44 -16.40 20.74 0.74
CA SER A 44 -16.04 22.01 0.06
C SER A 44 -16.11 23.25 0.96
N GLU A 45 -16.89 23.24 2.06
CA GLU A 45 -16.95 24.36 3.02
C GLU A 45 -16.81 23.98 4.49
N VAL A 46 -17.32 22.81 4.92
CA VAL A 46 -17.38 22.42 6.36
C VAL A 46 -16.33 21.37 6.73
N GLY A 47 -15.55 20.88 5.75
CA GLY A 47 -14.50 19.88 5.97
C GLY A 47 -15.06 18.49 6.26
N SER A 48 -14.24 17.60 6.81
CA SER A 48 -14.65 16.25 7.21
C SER A 48 -14.21 15.88 8.62
N VAL A 49 -15.02 15.04 9.30
CA VAL A 49 -14.79 14.65 10.70
C VAL A 49 -13.45 13.90 10.84
N ASP A 50 -13.11 13.07 9.86
CA ASP A 50 -11.85 12.30 9.79
C ASP A 50 -10.60 13.16 9.58
N LEU A 51 -10.74 14.36 9.00
CA LEU A 51 -9.64 15.31 8.84
C LEU A 51 -9.49 16.23 10.07
N SER A 52 -10.44 16.18 11.00
CA SER A 52 -10.45 16.99 12.20
C SER A 52 -9.73 16.25 13.33
N LEU A 53 -8.67 16.84 13.88
CA LEU A 53 -7.95 16.26 15.02
C LEU A 53 -8.79 16.27 16.30
N TRP A 54 -9.65 17.27 16.46
CA TRP A 54 -10.58 17.45 17.56
C TRP A 54 -11.91 17.95 17.02
N TYR A 55 -13.00 17.43 17.59
CA TYR A 55 -14.36 17.86 17.26
C TYR A 55 -15.28 17.67 18.46
N THR A 56 -16.33 18.47 18.51
CA THR A 56 -17.45 18.38 19.44
C THR A 56 -18.64 17.69 18.77
N SER A 57 -19.61 17.25 19.56
CA SER A 57 -20.84 16.65 19.00
C SER A 57 -21.59 17.65 18.12
N ASP A 58 -21.67 18.91 18.52
CA ASP A 58 -22.39 19.95 17.78
C ASP A 58 -21.74 20.22 16.40
N GLU A 59 -20.41 20.25 16.33
CA GLU A 59 -19.68 20.40 15.05
C GLU A 59 -19.93 19.21 14.10
N VAL A 60 -20.04 17.99 14.63
CA VAL A 60 -20.37 16.81 13.80
C VAL A 60 -21.80 16.89 13.26
N TYR A 61 -22.75 17.38 14.06
CA TYR A 61 -24.12 17.57 13.59
C TYR A 61 -24.20 18.68 12.53
N GLU A 62 -23.48 19.79 12.72
CA GLU A 62 -23.39 20.86 11.73
C GLU A 62 -22.78 20.38 10.41
N MET A 63 -21.69 19.60 10.47
CA MET A 63 -21.12 18.93 9.30
C MET A 63 -22.12 17.99 8.62
N ALA A 64 -22.80 17.14 9.40
CA ALA A 64 -23.76 16.17 8.85
C ALA A 64 -24.99 16.84 8.22
N GLU A 65 -25.43 17.98 8.75
CA GLU A 65 -26.47 18.81 8.14
C GLU A 65 -25.98 19.45 6.84
N ALA A 66 -24.77 20.01 6.84
CA ALA A 66 -24.17 20.63 5.66
C ALA A 66 -23.97 19.65 4.49
N TYR A 67 -23.67 18.39 4.77
CA TYR A 67 -23.51 17.35 3.72
C TYR A 67 -24.83 17.00 3.01
N GLY A 68 -25.97 17.25 3.63
CA GLY A 68 -27.26 16.77 3.15
C GLY A 68 -27.38 15.23 3.13
N GLU A 69 -28.51 14.71 2.65
CA GLU A 69 -28.75 13.26 2.66
C GLU A 69 -27.79 12.51 1.73
N GLU A 70 -27.54 13.03 0.53
CA GLU A 70 -26.66 12.41 -0.46
C GLU A 70 -25.19 12.41 -0.01
N GLY A 71 -24.70 13.53 0.55
CA GLY A 71 -23.34 13.65 1.07
C GLY A 71 -23.10 12.74 2.27
N ARG A 72 -24.08 12.59 3.18
CA ARG A 72 -23.98 11.63 4.31
C ARG A 72 -23.84 10.18 3.83
N GLN A 73 -24.63 9.76 2.85
CA GLN A 73 -24.52 8.40 2.29
C GLN A 73 -23.17 8.19 1.57
N ALA A 74 -22.71 9.18 0.80
CA ALA A 74 -21.41 9.14 0.15
C ALA A 74 -20.25 9.06 1.16
N TYR A 75 -20.34 9.81 2.26
CA TYR A 75 -19.35 9.81 3.35
C TYR A 75 -19.24 8.43 4.02
N ILE A 76 -20.36 7.82 4.38
CA ILE A 76 -20.38 6.48 5.01
C ILE A 76 -19.81 5.42 4.04
N GLN A 77 -20.19 5.49 2.76
CA GLN A 77 -19.68 4.56 1.75
C GLN A 77 -18.17 4.71 1.52
N ALA A 78 -17.66 5.95 1.55
CA ALA A 78 -16.23 6.22 1.46
C ALA A 78 -15.48 5.55 2.62
N TRP A 79 -15.90 5.76 3.87
CA TRP A 79 -15.28 5.09 5.03
C TRP A 79 -15.29 3.57 4.93
N LEU A 80 -16.43 2.97 4.57
CA LEU A 80 -16.54 1.50 4.52
C LEU A 80 -15.76 0.87 3.37
N THR A 81 -15.67 1.55 2.24
CA THR A 81 -15.12 0.99 1.01
C THR A 81 -13.67 1.37 0.87
N PHE A 82 -13.37 2.67 0.90
CA PHE A 82 -12.03 3.20 0.70
C PHE A 82 -11.11 2.76 1.85
N ASP A 83 -11.48 3.00 3.11
CA ASP A 83 -10.58 2.73 4.24
C ASP A 83 -10.39 1.24 4.54
N VAL A 84 -11.27 0.35 4.05
CA VAL A 84 -11.13 -1.10 4.24
C VAL A 84 -10.43 -1.77 3.06
N ILE A 85 -10.80 -1.42 1.83
CA ILE A 85 -10.24 -2.05 0.64
C ILE A 85 -8.80 -1.57 0.41
N TRP A 86 -8.51 -0.29 0.70
CA TRP A 86 -7.19 0.29 0.48
C TRP A 86 -6.07 -0.43 1.26
N PRO A 87 -6.16 -0.64 2.59
CA PRO A 87 -5.13 -1.35 3.33
C PRO A 87 -4.92 -2.79 2.84
N ILE A 88 -5.98 -3.48 2.39
CA ILE A 88 -5.88 -4.87 1.91
C ILE A 88 -5.09 -4.93 0.60
N ILE A 89 -5.47 -4.12 -0.38
CA ILE A 89 -4.78 -4.07 -1.67
C ILE A 89 -3.34 -3.61 -1.47
N TYR A 90 -3.14 -2.58 -0.65
CA TYR A 90 -1.80 -2.07 -0.32
C TYR A 90 -0.94 -3.12 0.39
N MET A 91 -1.49 -3.83 1.37
CA MET A 91 -0.78 -4.90 2.10
C MET A 91 -0.35 -6.02 1.15
N VAL A 92 -1.23 -6.46 0.25
CA VAL A 92 -0.93 -7.51 -0.73
C VAL A 92 0.18 -7.05 -1.69
N PHE A 93 0.03 -5.86 -2.27
CA PHE A 93 1.01 -5.28 -3.17
C PHE A 93 2.39 -5.14 -2.51
N LEU A 94 2.43 -4.55 -1.30
CA LEU A 94 3.66 -4.31 -0.57
C LEU A 94 4.32 -5.63 -0.15
N SER A 95 3.54 -6.60 0.35
CA SER A 95 4.05 -7.90 0.78
C SER A 95 4.72 -8.67 -0.37
N ILE A 96 4.08 -8.69 -1.55
CA ILE A 96 4.63 -9.35 -2.75
C ILE A 96 5.88 -8.60 -3.23
N SER A 97 5.83 -7.28 -3.28
CA SER A 97 6.93 -6.44 -3.77
C SER A 97 8.18 -6.55 -2.89
N ILE A 98 8.01 -6.45 -1.57
CA ILE A 98 9.11 -6.63 -0.62
C ILE A 98 9.68 -8.05 -0.72
N SER A 99 8.83 -9.08 -0.75
CA SER A 99 9.28 -10.48 -0.82
C SER A 99 10.07 -10.75 -2.10
N TYR A 100 9.62 -10.23 -3.25
CA TYR A 100 10.33 -10.34 -4.52
C TYR A 100 11.68 -9.60 -4.51
N LEU A 101 11.72 -8.37 -3.99
CA LEU A 101 12.96 -7.59 -3.88
C LEU A 101 13.96 -8.27 -2.95
N PHE A 102 13.51 -8.76 -1.79
CA PHE A 102 14.35 -9.53 -0.88
C PHE A 102 14.93 -10.78 -1.57
N LYS A 103 14.09 -11.59 -2.22
CA LYS A 103 14.56 -12.77 -2.96
C LYS A 103 15.63 -12.39 -4.00
N LYS A 104 15.38 -11.35 -4.80
CA LYS A 104 16.32 -10.91 -5.86
C LYS A 104 17.64 -10.37 -5.30
N ILE A 105 17.62 -9.65 -4.19
CA ILE A 105 18.84 -9.09 -3.57
C ILE A 105 19.66 -10.19 -2.89
N PHE A 106 19.01 -11.07 -2.14
CA PHE A 106 19.71 -12.06 -1.32
C PHE A 106 20.07 -13.35 -2.08
N ASP A 107 19.33 -13.76 -3.13
CA ASP A 107 19.76 -14.86 -4.01
C ASP A 107 21.04 -14.49 -4.79
N LYS A 108 21.20 -13.22 -5.19
CA LYS A 108 22.45 -12.74 -5.82
C LYS A 108 23.65 -12.82 -4.88
N LYS A 109 23.46 -12.59 -3.57
CA LYS A 109 24.52 -12.66 -2.55
C LYS A 109 25.01 -14.09 -2.31
N LYS A 110 24.17 -15.11 -2.57
CA LYS A 110 24.56 -16.53 -2.49
C LYS A 110 25.40 -16.98 -3.71
N GLN A 111 25.31 -16.26 -4.83
CA GLN A 111 26.01 -16.56 -6.08
C GLN A 111 27.38 -15.88 -6.23
N SER A 112 27.75 -14.91 -5.38
CA SER A 112 29.13 -14.41 -5.36
C SER A 112 30.04 -15.49 -4.79
N PRO A 113 31.03 -16.01 -5.55
CA PRO A 113 32.00 -16.95 -4.98
C PRO A 113 32.66 -16.29 -3.77
N PRO A 114 32.96 -17.05 -2.69
CA PRO A 114 33.74 -16.49 -1.59
C PRO A 114 35.03 -15.92 -2.20
N PHE A 115 35.32 -14.66 -1.89
CA PHE A 115 36.51 -13.98 -2.36
C PHE A 115 37.73 -14.85 -2.04
N LYS A 116 38.23 -15.57 -3.03
CA LYS A 116 39.35 -16.50 -2.87
C LYS A 116 40.59 -15.60 -2.85
N PHE A 117 41.11 -15.32 -1.66
CA PHE A 117 42.48 -14.83 -1.54
C PHE A 117 43.39 -15.94 -2.09
N SER A 118 43.85 -15.79 -3.34
CA SER A 118 45.00 -16.57 -3.80
C SER A 118 46.19 -16.10 -2.97
N PRO A 119 46.89 -16.99 -2.25
CA PRO A 119 48.17 -16.63 -1.68
C PRO A 119 49.09 -16.32 -2.87
N VAL A 120 49.58 -15.08 -2.92
CA VAL A 120 50.63 -14.69 -3.86
C VAL A 120 51.80 -15.64 -3.60
N THR A 121 52.19 -16.34 -4.66
CA THR A 121 53.34 -17.24 -4.78
C THR A 121 54.50 -16.77 -3.92
N GLN A 122 54.96 -17.66 -3.02
CA GLN A 122 56.31 -17.58 -2.46
C GLN A 122 57.28 -17.46 -3.64
N PHE A 123 58.04 -16.37 -3.67
CA PHE A 123 59.17 -16.22 -4.56
C PHE A 123 60.25 -17.20 -4.08
N ASP A 124 60.54 -18.20 -4.89
CA ASP A 124 61.75 -19.00 -4.77
C ASP A 124 62.95 -18.08 -5.05
N PHE A 125 63.80 -17.88 -4.04
CA PHE A 125 65.16 -17.34 -4.15
C PHE A 125 66.14 -18.36 -3.57
#